data_AF-A0A9N9K7D4-F1
#
_entry.id   AF-A0A9N9K7D4-F1
#
_cell.length_a   1.000
_cell.length_b   1.000
_cell.length_c   1.000
_cell.angle_alpha   90.00
_cell.angle_beta   90.00
_cell.angle_gamma   90.00
#
_symmetry.space_group_name_H-M   'P 1'
#
loop_
_entity.id
_entity.type
_entity.pdbx_description
1 polymer ?
#
loop_
_entity_poly.entity_id
_entity_poly.type
_entity_poly.pdbx_seq_one_letter_code
_entity_poly.pdbx_strand_id
1 'polypeptide(L)' 'SLKSTKDYVVVVKHLIDNPEIKTYLETQVLVVPIDYPGQLYIRRAIVHHIKAIRSGISEQILHIVPMIGPLHVSLNSRET' A
#
# COMPACT_ATOMS: atom_id res chain seq x y z
N SER A 1 -7.54 9.51 11.02
CA SER A 1 -7.42 10.08 9.66
C SER A 1 -6.05 9.72 9.13
N LEU A 2 -5.96 9.13 7.93
CA LEU A 2 -4.71 8.69 7.32
C LEU A 2 -3.97 9.89 6.72
N LYS A 3 -3.22 10.63 7.55
CA LYS A 3 -2.58 11.91 7.14
C LYS A 3 -1.07 11.82 6.96
N SER A 4 -0.46 10.67 7.26
CA SER A 4 0.99 10.49 7.19
C SER A 4 1.38 9.09 6.73
N THR A 5 2.64 8.92 6.27
CA THR A 5 3.21 7.60 5.96
C THR A 5 3.09 6.64 7.13
N LYS A 6 3.25 7.12 8.38
CA LYS A 6 3.15 6.29 9.58
C LYS A 6 1.75 5.72 9.76
N ASP A 7 0.72 6.54 9.56
CA ASP A 7 -0.68 6.09 9.68
C ASP A 7 -1.00 5.00 8.65
N TYR A 8 -0.53 5.17 7.41
CA TYR A 8 -0.68 4.16 6.37
C TYR A 8 0.09 2.88 6.66
N VAL A 9 1.33 2.98 7.15
CA VAL A 9 2.11 1.80 7.57
C VAL A 9 1.37 1.02 8.64
N VAL A 10 0.75 1.69 9.62
CA VAL A 10 -0.04 1.04 10.67
C VAL A 10 -1.25 0.31 10.08
N VAL A 11 -2.01 0.95 9.18
CA VAL A 11 -3.19 0.31 8.56
C VAL A 11 -2.80 -0.85 7.65
N VAL A 12 -1.78 -0.68 6.81
CA VAL A 12 -1.25 -1.74 5.95
C VAL A 12 -0.75 -2.91 6.79
N LYS A 13 -0.10 -2.64 7.93
CA LYS A 13 0.30 -3.68 8.87
C LYS A 13 -0.91 -4.44 9.42
N HIS A 14 -1.96 -3.75 9.88
CA HIS A 14 -3.18 -4.43 10.35
C HIS A 14 -3.83 -5.29 9.27
N LEU A 15 -3.83 -4.84 8.01
CA LEU A 15 -4.33 -5.59 6.88
C LEU A 15 -3.50 -6.86 6.65
N ILE A 16 -2.17 -6.71 6.60
CA ILE A 16 -1.24 -7.81 6.33
C ILE A 16 -1.15 -8.80 7.49
N ASP A 17 -1.32 -8.34 8.72
CA ASP A 17 -1.28 -9.18 9.92
C ASP A 17 -2.53 -10.06 10.05
N ASN A 18 -3.58 -9.82 9.25
CA ASN A 18 -4.68 -10.76 9.10
C ASN A 18 -4.15 -12.08 8.51
N PRO A 19 -4.38 -13.24 9.17
CA PRO A 19 -3.80 -14.51 8.74
C PRO A 19 -4.14 -14.91 7.30
N GLU A 20 -5.39 -14.70 6.86
CA GLU A 20 -5.83 -15.07 5.51
C GLU A 20 -5.15 -14.21 4.45
N ILE A 21 -5.08 -12.90 4.70
CA ILE A 21 -4.39 -11.96 3.81
C ILE A 21 -2.89 -12.27 3.79
N LYS A 22 -2.31 -12.55 4.95
CA LYS A 22 -0.90 -12.92 5.05
C LYS A 22 -0.58 -14.13 4.20
N THR A 23 -1.34 -15.22 4.35
CA THR A 23 -1.18 -16.45 3.57
C THR A 23 -1.44 -16.23 2.08
N TYR A 24 -2.44 -15.41 1.72
CA TYR A 24 -2.65 -15.03 0.33
C TYR A 24 -1.41 -14.34 -0.27
N LEU A 25 -0.87 -13.35 0.45
CA LEU A 25 0.28 -12.56 0.04
C LEU A 25 1.63 -13.31 0.08
N GLU A 26 1.66 -14.56 0.55
CA GLU A 26 2.86 -15.41 0.44
C GLU A 26 3.09 -15.92 -0.99
N THR A 27 2.02 -16.03 -1.79
CA THR A 27 2.11 -16.57 -3.16
C THR A 27 1.47 -15.67 -4.21
N GLN A 28 0.60 -14.74 -3.80
CA GLN A 28 -0.17 -13.89 -4.71
C GLN A 28 0.16 -12.42 -4.53
N VAL A 29 -0.10 -11.65 -5.58
CA VAL A 29 -0.03 -10.19 -5.57
C VAL A 29 -1.43 -9.61 -5.34
N LEU A 30 -1.52 -8.59 -4.50
CA LEU A 30 -2.73 -7.81 -4.30
C LEU A 30 -2.61 -6.48 -5.03
N VAL A 31 -3.40 -6.31 -6.10
CA VAL A 31 -3.53 -5.03 -6.80
C VAL A 31 -4.60 -4.19 -6.11
N VAL A 32 -4.22 -3.02 -5.60
CA VAL A 32 -5.14 -2.16 -4.84
C VAL A 32 -5.37 -0.84 -5.59
N PRO A 33 -6.57 -0.61 -6.14
CA PRO A 33 -6.96 0.69 -6.68
C PRO A 33 -7.13 1.68 -5.52
N ILE A 34 -6.28 2.72 -5.46
CA ILE A 34 -6.32 3.72 -4.38
C ILE A 34 -6.14 5.13 -4.91
N ASP A 35 -6.52 6.11 -4.07
CA ASP A 35 -6.32 7.53 -4.32
C ASP A 35 -4.84 7.93 -4.27
N TYR A 36 -4.51 9.15 -4.70
CA TYR A 36 -3.14 9.62 -4.79
C TYR A 36 -2.39 9.60 -3.44
N PRO A 37 -2.95 10.11 -2.32
CA PRO A 37 -2.31 10.00 -1.02
C PRO A 37 -2.02 8.54 -0.63
N GLY A 38 -3.00 7.64 -0.81
CA GLY A 38 -2.82 6.22 -0.56
C GLY A 38 -1.68 5.63 -1.38
N GLN A 39 -1.62 5.93 -2.68
CA GLN A 39 -0.56 5.45 -3.57
C GLN A 39 0.82 5.92 -3.13
N LEU A 40 0.95 7.20 -2.80
CA LEU A 40 2.22 7.77 -2.36
C LEU A 40 2.71 7.10 -1.07
N TYR A 41 1.82 6.95 -0.08
CA TYR A 41 2.22 6.44 1.23
C TYR A 41 2.49 4.93 1.24
N ILE A 42 1.73 4.12 0.49
CA ILE A 42 2.04 2.69 0.32
C ILE A 42 3.39 2.52 -0.39
N ARG A 43 3.66 3.27 -1.47
CA ARG A 43 4.97 3.23 -2.14
C ARG A 43 6.10 3.62 -1.19
N ARG A 44 5.92 4.64 -0.35
CA ARG A 44 6.91 5.01 0.67
C ARG A 44 7.14 3.91 1.70
N ALA A 45 6.10 3.20 2.13
CA ALA A 45 6.21 2.07 3.05
C ALA A 45 7.02 0.90 2.44
N ILE A 46 6.75 0.56 1.17
CA ILE A 46 7.51 -0.45 0.41
C ILE A 46 8.99 -0.06 0.31
N VAL A 47 9.27 1.17 -0.13
CA VAL A 47 10.65 1.67 -0.25
C VAL A 47 11.36 1.66 1.11
N HIS A 48 10.66 2.04 2.18
CA HIS A 48 11.21 2.01 3.53
C HIS A 48 11.54 0.58 3.97
N HIS A 49 10.67 -0.39 3.70
CA HIS A 49 10.92 -1.80 3.98
C HIS A 49 12.16 -2.32 3.24
N ILE A 50 12.28 -2.04 1.93
CA ILE A 50 13.44 -2.46 1.12
C ILE A 50 14.75 -1.86 1.63
N LYS A 51 14.73 -0.58 2.04
CA LYS A 51 15.94 0.14 2.48
C LYS A 51 16.33 -0.12 3.93
N ALA A 52 15.41 -0.52 4.79
CA ALA A 52 15.66 -0.69 6.22
C ALA A 52 15.72 -2.18 6.58
N ILE A 53 16.92 -2.63 6.99
CA ILE A 53 17.24 -4.02 7.42
C ILE A 53 16.28 -4.53 8.51
N ARG A 54 15.58 -3.64 9.25
CA ARG A 54 14.57 -3.94 10.27
C ARG A 54 13.44 -2.91 10.31
N SER A 55 12.70 -2.76 9.22
CA SER A 55 11.57 -1.82 9.16
C SER A 55 10.41 -2.14 10.12
N GLY A 56 10.33 -3.36 10.67
CA GLY A 56 9.20 -3.81 11.49
C GLY A 56 7.89 -4.00 10.70
N ILE A 57 7.98 -3.91 9.37
CA ILE A 57 6.92 -4.14 8.39
C ILE A 57 7.14 -5.55 7.83
N SER A 58 6.06 -6.33 7.68
CA SER A 58 6.12 -7.69 7.15
C SER A 58 6.49 -7.71 5.66
N GLU A 59 7.18 -8.75 5.19
CA GLU A 59 7.59 -8.91 3.78
C GLU A 59 6.41 -8.94 2.80
N GLN A 60 5.22 -9.33 3.26
CA GLN A 60 3.98 -9.30 2.49
C GLN A 60 3.64 -7.91 1.92
N ILE A 61 4.20 -6.82 2.46
CA ILE A 61 4.01 -5.48 1.88
C ILE A 61 4.57 -5.38 0.44
N LEU A 62 5.57 -6.21 0.11
CA LEU A 62 6.18 -6.26 -1.21
C LEU A 62 5.24 -6.84 -2.28
N HIS A 63 4.20 -7.56 -1.84
CA HIS A 63 3.19 -8.18 -2.70
C HIS A 63 1.98 -7.26 -2.92
N ILE A 64 2.00 -6.03 -2.40
CA ILE A 64 0.96 -5.02 -2.63
C ILE A 64 1.39 -4.10 -3.77
N VAL A 65 0.56 -4.04 -4.82
CA VAL A 65 0.78 -3.17 -5.97
C VAL A 65 -0.30 -2.08 -6.00
N PRO A 66 0.03 -0.83 -5.62
CA PRO A 66 -0.93 0.26 -5.67
C PRO A 66 -1.11 0.76 -7.11
N MET A 67 -2.34 0.72 -7.60
CA MET A 67 -2.72 1.12 -8.96
C MET A 67 -3.66 2.33 -8.93
N ILE A 68 -3.56 3.19 -9.94
CA ILE A 68 -4.52 4.27 -10.15
C ILE A 68 -5.77 3.70 -10.82
N GLY A 69 -6.93 3.84 -10.17
CA GLY A 69 -8.19 3.37 -10.75
C GLY A 69 -8.61 4.21 -11.97
N PRO A 70 -9.32 3.64 -12.96
CA PRO A 70 -9.78 4.38 -14.15
C PRO A 70 -10.63 5.61 -13.81
N LEU A 71 -11.43 5.53 -12.74
CA LEU A 71 -12.21 6.65 -12.24
C LEU A 71 -11.32 7.81 -11.77
N HIS A 72 -10.25 7.53 -11.03
CA HIS A 72 -9.29 8.55 -10.58
C HIS A 72 -8.59 9.22 -11.77
N VAL A 73 -8.23 8.45 -12.80
CA VAL A 73 -7.66 9.00 -14.04
C VAL A 73 -8.66 9.95 -14.72
N SER A 74 -9.92 9.52 -14.84
CA SER A 74 -10.97 10.34 -15.45
C SER A 74 -11.25 11.62 -14.67
N LEU A 75 -11.29 11.56 -13.34
CA LEU A 75 -11.49 12.74 -12.49
C LEU A 75 -10.31 13.73 -12.60
N ASN A 76 -9.06 13.24 -12.50
CA ASN A 76 -7.87 14.09 -12.64
C ASN A 76 -7.78 14.77 -14.02
N SER A 77 -8.32 14.13 -15.08
CA SER A 77 -8.34 14.73 -16.42
C SER A 77 -9.35 15.89 -16.57
N ARG A 78 -10.28 16.02 -15.62
CA ARG A 78 -11.36 17.03 -15.62
C ARG A 78 -11.11 18.19 -14.65
N GLU A 79 -10.07 18.13 -13.83
CA GLU A 79 -9.67 19.19 -12.89
C GLU A 79 -8.80 20.29 -13.53
N THR A 80 -8.68 20.32 -14.87
CA THR A 80 -8.14 21.47 -15.63
C THR A 80 -9.00 22.71 -15.48
#